data_AF-A0A3C0Q402-F1
#
_entry.id   AF-A0A3C0Q402-F1
#
_cell.length_a   1.000
_cell.length_b   1.000
_cell.length_c   1.000
_cell.angle_alpha   90.00
_cell.angle_beta   90.00
_cell.angle_gamma   90.00
#
_symmetry.space_group_name_H-M   'P 1'
#
loop_
_entity.id
_entity.type
_entity.pdbx_description
1 polymer ?
#
loop_
_entity_poly.entity_id
_entity_poly.type
_entity_poly.pdbx_seq_one_letter_code
_entity_poly.pdbx_strand_id
1 'polypeptide(L)'
;QSTEDQVRVIIHKIDVRIQRYIGIKSLVSAIDSILTYFILSYFHVDFAEFWGLMAFFLHFIPYAGSFIALTLPSAIALIQFGDPAVFAMVLGCLCLSHAFLGHVLDPYLMGNNLNLSPIFIISSLAMWGMVWGIPGMFLAVPILAIITIILSQFPNTRPLAILMSKTGVLRDN
;
A
#
# COMPACT_ATOMS: atom_id res chain seq x y z
N GLN A 1 34.11 -20.22 4.90
CA GLN A 1 33.53 -18.87 5.09
C GLN A 1 32.67 -18.95 6.33
N SER A 2 33.01 -18.17 7.36
CA SER A 2 32.37 -18.34 8.68
C SER A 2 30.91 -17.89 8.61
N THR A 3 30.04 -18.56 9.33
CA THR A 3 28.61 -18.25 9.44
C THR A 3 28.36 -16.77 9.77
N GLU A 4 29.30 -16.10 10.45
CA GLU A 4 29.22 -14.67 10.78
C GLU A 4 29.27 -13.75 9.54
N ASP A 5 30.08 -14.09 8.53
CA ASP A 5 30.17 -13.30 7.30
C ASP A 5 28.87 -13.41 6.49
N GLN A 6 28.25 -14.61 6.48
CA GLN A 6 26.96 -14.82 5.82
C GLN A 6 25.84 -14.04 6.54
N VAL A 7 25.81 -14.04 7.87
CA VAL A 7 24.81 -13.29 8.65
C VAL A 7 24.95 -11.78 8.44
N ARG A 8 26.18 -11.23 8.45
CA ARG A 8 26.40 -9.79 8.18
C ARG A 8 25.94 -9.39 6.78
N VAL A 9 26.20 -10.22 5.77
CA VAL A 9 25.74 -9.99 4.40
C VAL A 9 24.21 -10.01 4.30
N ILE A 10 23.53 -10.91 5.03
CA ILE A 10 22.07 -10.98 5.05
C ILE A 10 21.47 -9.74 5.72
N ILE A 11 21.97 -9.33 6.89
CA ILE A 11 21.50 -8.13 7.60
C ILE A 11 21.66 -6.89 6.73
N HIS A 12 22.84 -6.71 6.12
CA HIS A 12 23.08 -5.57 5.23
C HIS A 12 22.12 -5.55 4.02
N LYS A 13 21.80 -6.72 3.45
CA LYS A 13 20.80 -6.83 2.38
C LYS A 13 19.39 -6.47 2.85
N ILE A 14 19.02 -6.81 4.09
CA ILE A 14 17.73 -6.45 4.69
C ILE A 14 17.66 -4.93 4.88
N ASP A 15 18.68 -4.32 5.47
CA ASP A 15 18.73 -2.87 5.72
C ASP A 15 18.58 -2.06 4.43
N VAL A 16 19.37 -2.40 3.39
CA VAL A 16 19.30 -1.71 2.10
C VAL A 16 17.93 -1.86 1.45
N ARG A 17 17.30 -3.04 1.56
CA ARG A 17 15.95 -3.27 1.00
C ARG A 17 14.86 -2.53 1.76
N ILE A 18 14.92 -2.52 3.09
CA ILE A 18 13.98 -1.79 3.94
C ILE A 18 14.11 -0.28 3.70
N GLN A 19 15.33 0.26 3.71
CA GLN A 19 15.58 1.68 3.45
C GLN A 19 15.07 2.09 2.08
N ARG A 20 15.33 1.28 1.04
CA ARG A 20 14.81 1.53 -0.30
C ARG A 20 13.28 1.49 -0.35
N TYR A 21 12.65 0.49 0.29
CA TYR A 21 11.20 0.38 0.33
C TYR A 21 10.56 1.57 1.05
N ILE A 22 11.03 1.90 2.25
CA ILE A 22 10.52 3.03 3.04
C ILE A 22 10.75 4.34 2.30
N GLY A 23 11.91 4.54 1.70
CA GLY A 23 12.22 5.75 0.93
C GLY A 23 11.31 5.93 -0.28
N ILE A 24 11.14 4.89 -1.09
CA ILE A 24 10.22 4.92 -2.24
C ILE A 24 8.78 5.13 -1.78
N LYS A 25 8.32 4.37 -0.78
CA LYS A 25 6.95 4.46 -0.29
C LYS A 25 6.65 5.86 0.27
N SER A 26 7.59 6.44 1.02
CA SER A 26 7.45 7.80 1.55
C SER A 26 7.38 8.85 0.44
N LEU A 27 8.20 8.71 -0.61
CA LEU A 27 8.17 9.60 -1.76
C LEU A 27 6.82 9.52 -2.49
N VAL A 28 6.33 8.32 -2.76
CA VAL A 28 5.04 8.11 -3.41
C VAL A 28 3.88 8.60 -2.55
N SER A 29 3.91 8.34 -1.24
CA SER A 29 2.94 8.86 -0.28
C SER A 29 2.95 10.39 -0.23
N ALA A 30 4.11 11.04 -0.34
CA ALA A 30 4.20 12.50 -0.38
C ALA A 30 3.57 13.07 -1.66
N ILE A 31 3.80 12.43 -2.82
CA ILE A 31 3.19 12.83 -4.08
C ILE A 31 1.67 12.68 -4.01
N ASP A 32 1.18 11.55 -3.49
CA ASP A 32 -0.26 11.30 -3.26
C ASP A 32 -0.88 12.38 -2.38
N SER A 33 -0.26 12.64 -1.22
CA SER A 33 -0.69 13.67 -0.27
C SER A 33 -0.83 15.05 -0.90
N ILE A 34 0.19 15.48 -1.66
CA ILE A 34 0.19 16.76 -2.35
C ILE A 34 -0.92 16.81 -3.40
N LEU A 35 -1.11 15.73 -4.16
CA LEU A 35 -2.13 15.65 -5.19
C LEU A 35 -3.54 15.67 -4.60
N THR A 36 -3.79 14.93 -3.52
CA THR A 36 -5.04 14.98 -2.74
C THR A 36 -5.31 16.38 -2.22
N TYR A 37 -4.31 17.04 -1.63
CA TYR A 37 -4.43 18.41 -1.15
C TYR A 37 -4.84 19.38 -2.27
N PHE A 38 -4.16 19.32 -3.43
CA PHE A 38 -4.48 20.19 -4.56
C PHE A 38 -5.86 19.93 -5.15
N ILE A 39 -6.27 18.66 -5.25
CA ILE A 39 -7.62 18.30 -5.71
C ILE A 39 -8.65 18.91 -4.77
N LEU A 40 -8.55 18.66 -3.46
CA LEU A 40 -9.52 19.16 -2.48
C LEU A 40 -9.53 20.69 -2.42
N SER A 41 -8.36 21.32 -2.46
CA SER A 41 -8.24 22.78 -2.47
C SER A 41 -8.82 23.41 -3.73
N TYR A 42 -8.69 22.75 -4.89
CA TYR A 42 -9.26 23.23 -6.16
C TYR A 42 -10.79 23.26 -6.12
N PHE A 43 -11.41 22.26 -5.49
CA PHE A 43 -12.86 22.20 -5.26
C PHE A 43 -13.31 22.98 -4.01
N HIS A 44 -12.41 23.68 -3.33
CA HIS A 44 -12.68 24.41 -2.08
C HIS A 44 -13.32 23.54 -0.98
N VAL A 45 -12.95 22.26 -0.92
CA VAL A 45 -13.42 21.34 0.12
C VAL A 45 -12.75 21.70 1.45
N ASP A 46 -13.53 21.77 2.51
CA ASP A 46 -13.04 22.06 3.85
C ASP A 46 -12.02 21.01 4.32
N PHE A 47 -11.05 21.45 5.13
CA PHE A 47 -10.00 20.60 5.69
C PHE A 47 -9.10 19.92 4.63
N ALA A 48 -8.92 20.53 3.46
CA ALA A 48 -8.02 20.02 2.41
C ALA A 48 -6.60 19.69 2.94
N GLU A 49 -6.04 20.54 3.80
CA GLU A 49 -4.72 20.33 4.43
C GLU A 49 -4.69 19.06 5.30
N PHE A 50 -5.73 18.85 6.12
CA PHE A 50 -5.86 17.69 6.98
C PHE A 50 -5.99 16.41 6.15
N TRP A 51 -6.82 16.41 5.11
CA TRP A 51 -7.01 15.24 4.25
C TRP A 51 -5.82 14.94 3.36
N GLY A 52 -5.10 15.98 2.89
CA GLY A 52 -3.82 15.80 2.23
C GLY A 52 -2.81 15.11 3.16
N LEU A 53 -2.67 15.58 4.40
CA LEU A 53 -1.81 14.94 5.39
C LEU A 53 -2.26 13.51 5.71
N MET A 54 -3.57 13.28 5.85
CA MET A 54 -4.12 11.96 6.14
C MET A 54 -3.89 10.99 4.98
N ALA A 55 -3.99 11.45 3.73
CA ALA A 55 -3.68 10.65 2.55
C ALA A 55 -2.25 10.12 2.59
N PHE A 56 -1.27 10.93 3.04
CA PHE A 56 0.11 10.46 3.25
C PHE A 56 0.18 9.19 4.11
N PHE A 57 -0.44 9.23 5.29
CA PHE A 57 -0.43 8.11 6.25
C PHE A 57 -1.28 6.94 5.76
N LEU A 58 -2.46 7.21 5.20
CA LEU A 58 -3.36 6.18 4.69
C LEU A 58 -2.75 5.44 3.51
N HIS A 59 -1.92 6.09 2.68
CA HIS A 59 -1.29 5.45 1.54
C HIS A 59 -0.30 4.33 1.92
N PHE A 60 0.12 4.25 3.18
CA PHE A 60 0.87 3.12 3.72
C PHE A 60 0.01 1.87 3.99
N ILE A 61 -1.31 2.01 4.04
CA ILE A 61 -2.26 0.92 4.34
C ILE A 61 -2.95 0.50 3.02
N PRO A 62 -2.57 -0.64 2.42
CA PRO A 62 -3.16 -1.10 1.17
C PRO A 62 -4.66 -1.35 1.29
N TYR A 63 -5.40 -1.03 0.23
CA TYR A 63 -6.87 -1.18 0.11
C TYR A 63 -7.69 -0.35 1.10
N ALA A 64 -7.51 -0.56 2.40
CA ALA A 64 -8.24 0.16 3.45
C ALA A 64 -7.88 1.65 3.47
N GLY A 65 -6.59 1.98 3.36
CA GLY A 65 -6.14 3.37 3.35
C GLY A 65 -6.67 4.14 2.16
N SER A 66 -6.54 3.60 0.95
CA SER A 66 -7.12 4.19 -0.27
C SER A 66 -8.64 4.32 -0.17
N PHE A 67 -9.34 3.31 0.38
CA PHE A 67 -10.78 3.40 0.56
C PHE A 67 -11.18 4.58 1.46
N ILE A 68 -10.51 4.74 2.60
CA ILE A 68 -10.75 5.84 3.55
C ILE A 68 -10.38 7.19 2.93
N ALA A 69 -9.22 7.27 2.26
CA ALA A 69 -8.70 8.48 1.61
C ALA A 69 -9.58 8.94 0.43
N LEU A 70 -10.32 8.04 -0.20
CA LEU A 70 -11.29 8.37 -1.25
C LEU A 70 -12.65 8.76 -0.67
N THR A 71 -13.20 7.91 0.20
CA THR A 71 -14.60 8.04 0.64
C THR A 71 -14.83 9.20 1.58
N LEU A 72 -13.96 9.41 2.58
CA LEU A 72 -14.21 10.43 3.60
C LEU A 72 -14.09 11.86 3.07
N PRO A 73 -13.04 12.26 2.33
CA PRO A 73 -12.98 13.61 1.77
C PRO A 73 -14.10 13.87 0.76
N SER A 74 -14.45 12.90 -0.08
CA SER A 74 -15.58 13.02 -0.99
C SER A 74 -16.90 13.17 -0.23
N ALA A 75 -17.12 12.40 0.83
CA ALA A 75 -18.31 12.54 1.67
C ALA A 75 -18.39 13.93 2.31
N ILE A 76 -17.27 14.52 2.75
CA ILE A 76 -17.24 15.90 3.23
C ILE A 76 -17.65 16.87 2.13
N ALA A 77 -17.13 16.73 0.90
CA ALA A 77 -17.56 17.56 -0.22
C ALA A 77 -19.08 17.47 -0.46
N LEU A 78 -19.67 16.26 -0.37
CA LEU A 78 -21.11 16.10 -0.49
C LEU A 78 -21.88 16.82 0.63
N ILE A 79 -21.41 16.70 1.87
CA ILE A 79 -22.05 17.33 3.04
C ILE A 79 -21.93 18.85 2.97
N GLN A 80 -20.78 19.36 2.56
CA GLN A 80 -20.47 20.79 2.48
C GLN A 80 -21.28 21.49 1.39
N PHE A 81 -21.34 20.92 0.19
CA PHE A 81 -21.96 21.56 -0.97
C PHE A 81 -23.40 21.09 -1.22
N GLY A 82 -23.81 19.93 -0.70
CA GLY A 82 -25.11 19.34 -0.94
C GLY A 82 -25.36 18.90 -2.39
N ASP A 83 -24.35 19.01 -3.27
CA ASP A 83 -24.45 18.71 -4.69
C ASP A 83 -23.78 17.36 -5.03
N PRO A 84 -24.55 16.36 -5.47
CA PRO A 84 -24.02 15.08 -5.94
C PRO A 84 -23.04 15.21 -7.10
N ALA A 85 -23.12 16.26 -7.91
CA ALA A 85 -22.19 16.49 -9.02
C ALA A 85 -20.79 16.85 -8.50
N VAL A 86 -20.69 17.74 -7.51
CA VAL A 86 -19.40 18.10 -6.86
C VAL A 86 -18.80 16.88 -6.17
N PHE A 87 -19.62 16.09 -5.46
CA PHE A 87 -19.20 14.81 -4.90
C PHE A 87 -18.59 13.88 -5.94
N ALA A 88 -19.28 13.67 -7.07
CA ALA A 88 -18.83 12.79 -8.13
C ALA A 88 -17.53 13.29 -8.80
N MET A 89 -17.38 14.60 -8.96
CA MET A 89 -16.16 15.21 -9.50
C MET A 89 -14.97 15.02 -8.55
N VAL A 90 -15.14 15.33 -7.26
CA VAL A 90 -14.09 15.16 -6.25
C VAL A 90 -13.68 13.69 -6.15
N LEU A 91 -14.65 12.78 -6.01
CA LEU A 91 -14.40 11.34 -5.95
C LEU A 91 -13.72 10.84 -7.22
N GLY A 92 -14.16 11.29 -8.39
CA GLY A 92 -13.57 10.94 -9.68
C GLY A 92 -12.11 11.38 -9.79
N CYS A 93 -11.81 12.63 -9.44
CA CYS A 93 -10.45 13.17 -9.44
C CYS A 93 -9.54 12.42 -8.46
N LEU A 94 -10.01 12.16 -7.23
CA LEU A 94 -9.23 11.41 -6.25
C LEU A 94 -9.01 9.96 -6.71
N CYS A 95 -10.04 9.28 -7.23
CA CYS A 95 -9.92 7.93 -7.79
C CYS A 95 -8.90 7.87 -8.92
N LEU A 96 -8.93 8.83 -9.85
CA LEU A 96 -7.97 8.91 -10.95
C LEU A 96 -6.54 9.10 -10.44
N SER A 97 -6.35 9.98 -9.46
CA SER A 97 -5.04 10.22 -8.84
C SER A 97 -4.48 8.97 -8.15
N HIS A 98 -5.28 8.32 -7.30
CA HIS A 98 -4.90 7.09 -6.60
C HIS A 98 -4.66 5.93 -7.56
N ALA A 99 -5.49 5.79 -8.59
CA ALA A 99 -5.31 4.74 -9.60
C ALA A 99 -4.02 4.96 -10.41
N PHE A 100 -3.70 6.21 -10.77
CA PHE A 100 -2.44 6.53 -11.44
C PHE A 100 -1.24 6.21 -10.54
N LEU A 101 -1.28 6.63 -9.28
CA LEU A 101 -0.21 6.37 -8.30
C LEU A 101 -0.03 4.87 -8.05
N GLY A 102 -1.11 4.13 -7.80
CA GLY A 102 -1.06 2.70 -7.48
C GLY A 102 -0.79 1.79 -8.68
N HIS A 103 -1.22 2.14 -9.89
CA HIS A 103 -1.04 1.29 -11.07
C HIS A 103 0.17 1.65 -11.94
N VAL A 104 0.67 2.88 -11.86
CA VAL A 104 1.80 3.35 -12.68
C VAL A 104 3.00 3.65 -11.79
N LEU A 105 2.85 4.55 -10.81
CA LEU A 105 4.00 5.05 -10.07
C LEU A 105 4.59 4.01 -9.11
N ASP A 106 3.73 3.32 -8.34
CA ASP A 106 4.11 2.24 -7.44
C ASP A 106 4.90 1.13 -8.16
N PRO A 107 4.41 0.50 -9.25
CA PRO A 107 5.15 -0.53 -9.95
C PRO A 107 6.39 0.00 -10.68
N TYR A 108 6.37 1.23 -11.19
CA TYR A 108 7.53 1.83 -11.84
C TYR A 108 8.70 2.05 -10.86
N LEU A 109 8.41 2.53 -9.65
CA LEU A 109 9.44 2.82 -8.64
C LEU A 109 9.83 1.58 -7.83
N MET A 110 8.86 0.73 -7.46
CA MET A 110 9.13 -0.49 -6.70
C MET A 110 9.62 -1.65 -7.58
N GLY A 111 9.44 -1.57 -8.90
CA GLY A 111 10.08 -2.41 -9.91
C GLY A 111 9.71 -3.91 -9.89
N ASN A 112 9.01 -4.40 -8.86
CA ASN A 112 8.68 -5.81 -8.74
C ASN A 112 7.44 -6.00 -7.86
N ASN A 113 6.28 -6.17 -8.50
CA ASN A 113 5.05 -6.56 -7.80
C ASN A 113 5.31 -7.88 -7.06
N LEU A 114 5.22 -7.85 -5.74
CA LEU A 114 5.07 -9.05 -4.91
C LEU A 114 3.82 -9.75 -5.45
N ASN A 115 4.00 -10.87 -6.17
CA ASN A 115 2.94 -11.60 -6.84
C ASN A 115 1.99 -12.24 -5.82
N LEU A 116 1.23 -11.43 -5.08
CA LEU A 116 0.40 -11.81 -3.96
C LEU A 116 -1.07 -11.58 -4.30
N SER A 117 -1.91 -12.52 -3.91
CA SER A 117 -3.35 -12.46 -4.11
C SER A 117 -3.98 -11.40 -3.16
N PRO A 118 -4.85 -10.50 -3.66
CA PRO A 118 -5.50 -9.47 -2.84
C PRO A 118 -6.26 -10.00 -1.61
N ILE A 119 -6.85 -11.19 -1.71
CA ILE A 119 -7.59 -11.83 -0.61
C ILE A 119 -6.67 -12.09 0.59
N PHE A 120 -5.47 -12.58 0.33
CA PHE A 120 -4.49 -12.83 1.39
C PHE A 120 -3.90 -11.53 1.94
N ILE A 121 -3.78 -10.50 1.11
CA ILE A 121 -3.35 -9.17 1.59
C ILE A 121 -4.39 -8.61 2.58
N ILE A 122 -5.68 -8.65 2.22
CA ILE A 122 -6.77 -8.17 3.08
C ILE A 122 -6.86 -9.00 4.37
N SER A 123 -6.73 -10.33 4.27
CA SER A 123 -6.72 -11.22 5.43
C SER A 123 -5.52 -10.91 6.35
N SER A 124 -4.32 -10.75 5.79
CA SER A 124 -3.11 -10.36 6.53
C SER A 124 -3.29 -9.00 7.21
N LEU A 125 -3.86 -8.02 6.51
CA LEU A 125 -4.17 -6.71 7.07
C LEU A 125 -5.11 -6.80 8.28
N ALA A 126 -6.18 -7.59 8.17
CA ALA A 126 -7.11 -7.80 9.28
C ALA A 126 -6.41 -8.47 10.47
N MET A 127 -5.64 -9.53 10.23
CA MET A 127 -4.91 -10.25 11.29
C MET A 127 -3.91 -9.34 12.00
N TRP A 128 -2.98 -8.72 11.27
CA TRP A 128 -1.94 -7.88 11.88
C TRP A 128 -2.47 -6.55 12.41
N GLY A 129 -3.52 -6.03 11.79
CA GLY A 129 -4.26 -4.86 12.30
C GLY A 129 -4.90 -5.12 13.66
N MET A 130 -5.40 -6.34 13.92
CA MET A 130 -5.89 -6.70 15.26
C MET A 130 -4.77 -6.83 16.30
N VAL A 131 -3.58 -7.25 15.88
CA VAL A 131 -2.44 -7.46 16.80
C VAL A 131 -1.88 -6.12 17.27
N TRP A 132 -1.49 -5.22 16.36
CA TRP A 132 -0.79 -3.96 16.69
C TRP A 132 -1.41 -2.69 16.07
N GLY A 133 -2.57 -2.78 15.40
CA GLY A 133 -3.19 -1.62 14.76
C GLY A 133 -2.47 -1.17 13.49
N ILE A 134 -2.25 0.15 13.36
CA ILE A 134 -1.68 0.77 12.15
C ILE A 134 -0.28 0.24 11.80
N PRO A 135 0.68 0.13 12.74
CA PRO A 135 1.99 -0.47 12.46
C PRO A 135 1.88 -1.92 11.97
N GLY A 136 0.94 -2.70 12.50
CA GLY A 136 0.68 -4.07 12.06
C GLY A 136 0.18 -4.12 10.62
N MET A 137 -0.73 -3.21 10.24
CA MET A 137 -1.23 -3.11 8.86
C MET A 137 -0.12 -2.72 7.87
N PHE A 138 0.80 -1.84 8.25
CA PHE A 138 1.94 -1.48 7.42
C PHE A 138 2.88 -2.68 7.16
N LEU A 139 3.12 -3.50 8.19
CA LEU A 139 3.98 -4.68 8.09
C LEU A 139 3.29 -5.91 7.45
N ALA A 140 1.97 -5.89 7.31
CA ALA A 140 1.18 -7.03 6.84
C ALA A 140 1.60 -7.54 5.46
N VAL A 141 1.92 -6.64 4.52
CA VAL A 141 2.36 -7.01 3.16
C VAL A 141 3.77 -7.61 3.15
N PRO A 142 4.80 -6.97 3.76
CA PRO A 142 6.12 -7.59 3.91
C PRO A 142 6.07 -8.97 4.57
N ILE A 143 5.33 -9.11 5.68
CA ILE A 143 5.22 -10.38 6.40
C ILE A 143 4.56 -11.44 5.51
N LEU A 144 3.45 -11.09 4.85
CA LEU A 144 2.77 -12.01 3.91
C LEU A 144 3.70 -12.45 2.78
N ALA A 145 4.49 -11.53 2.23
CA ALA A 145 5.46 -11.86 1.19
C ALA A 145 6.51 -12.87 1.69
N ILE A 146 7.07 -12.65 2.89
CA ILE A 146 8.04 -13.55 3.50
C ILE A 146 7.42 -14.94 3.71
N ILE A 147 6.20 -15.00 4.23
CA ILE A 147 5.48 -16.27 4.44
C ILE A 147 5.30 -17.01 3.11
N THR A 148 4.81 -16.33 2.07
CA THR A 148 4.62 -16.94 0.74
C THR A 148 5.93 -17.49 0.16
N ILE A 149 7.04 -16.76 0.33
CA ILE A 149 8.37 -17.21 -0.11
C ILE A 149 8.85 -18.43 0.68
N ILE A 150 8.66 -18.46 2.00
CA ILE A 150 9.04 -19.62 2.82
C ILE A 150 8.23 -20.84 2.42
N LEU A 151 6.91 -20.70 2.25
CA LEU A 151 6.03 -21.80 1.86
C LEU A 151 6.33 -22.32 0.45
N SER A 152 6.90 -21.50 -0.44
CA SER A 152 7.27 -21.91 -1.79
C SER A 152 8.50 -22.83 -1.82
N GLN A 153 9.34 -22.80 -0.78
CA GLN A 153 10.56 -23.62 -0.72
C GLN A 153 10.30 -25.09 -0.39
N PHE A 154 9.20 -25.40 0.30
CA PHE A 154 8.90 -26.78 0.69
C PHE A 154 7.89 -27.43 -0.26
N PRO A 155 8.17 -28.64 -0.78
CA PRO A 155 7.27 -29.32 -1.73
C PRO A 155 5.84 -29.51 -1.20
N ASN A 156 5.70 -29.80 0.10
CA ASN A 156 4.41 -30.06 0.74
C ASN A 156 3.56 -28.78 0.93
N THR A 157 4.18 -27.60 1.06
CA THR A 157 3.46 -26.32 1.26
C THR A 157 3.39 -25.47 0.00
N ARG A 158 4.07 -25.88 -1.07
CA ARG A 158 4.06 -25.19 -2.38
C ARG A 158 2.65 -24.93 -2.94
N PRO A 159 1.66 -25.85 -2.84
CA PRO A 159 0.30 -25.57 -3.30
C PRO A 159 -0.35 -24.38 -2.58
N LEU A 160 -0.08 -24.21 -1.29
CA LEU A 160 -0.59 -23.07 -0.51
C LEU A 160 0.05 -21.76 -0.99
N ALA A 161 1.36 -21.77 -1.24
CA ALA A 161 2.06 -20.62 -1.80
C ALA A 161 1.53 -20.21 -3.19
N ILE A 162 1.15 -21.19 -4.02
CA ILE A 162 0.52 -20.96 -5.33
C ILE A 162 -0.84 -20.25 -5.16
N LEU A 163 -1.68 -20.68 -4.21
CA LEU A 163 -2.96 -20.03 -3.90
C LEU A 163 -2.78 -18.60 -3.35
N MET A 164 -1.71 -18.37 -2.59
CA MET A 164 -1.34 -17.05 -2.09
C MET A 164 -0.80 -16.14 -3.19
N SER A 165 -0.42 -16.70 -4.34
CA SER A 165 0.09 -15.93 -5.49
C SER A 165 -1.04 -15.47 -6.42
N LYS A 166 -0.90 -14.29 -7.04
CA LYS A 166 -1.93 -13.75 -7.94
C LYS A 166 -1.99 -14.51 -9.28
N THR A 167 -0.85 -14.94 -9.83
CA THR A 167 -0.79 -15.59 -11.16
C THR A 167 -0.74 -17.12 -11.10
N GLY A 168 -0.70 -17.73 -9.92
CA GLY A 168 -0.50 -19.17 -9.76
C GLY A 168 0.93 -19.64 -10.12
N VAL A 169 1.84 -18.72 -10.42
CA VAL A 169 3.25 -19.00 -10.76
C VAL A 169 4.15 -18.44 -9.67
N LEU A 170 4.90 -19.34 -9.02
CA LEU A 170 5.92 -18.98 -8.05
C LEU A 170 7.18 -18.52 -8.80
N ARG A 171 7.67 -17.33 -8.48
CA ARG A 171 8.89 -16.79 -9.09
C ARG A 171 10.08 -17.32 -8.29
N ASP A 172 10.66 -18.41 -8.77
CA ASP A 172 11.87 -19.02 -8.25
C ASP A 172 13.07 -18.11 -8.60
N ASN A 173 13.46 -17.22 -7.67
CA ASN A 173 14.70 -16.44 -7.76
C ASN A 173 15.46 -16.49 -6.44
#